data_AF-C0JIT9-F1
#
_entry.id   AF-C0JIT9-F1
#
_cell.length_a   1.000
_cell.length_b   1.000
_cell.length_c   1.000
_cell.angle_alpha   90.00
_cell.angle_beta   90.00
_cell.angle_gamma   90.00
#
_symmetry.space_group_name_H-M   'P 1'
#
loop_
_entity.id
_entity.type
_entity.pdbx_description
1 polymer ?
#
loop_
_entity_poly.entity_id
_entity_poly.type
_entity_poly.pdbx_seq_one_letter_code
_entity_poly.pdbx_strand_id
1 'polypeptide(L)'
;QLPYNQKWEFPRDKLRLGGVLGSGAFGKVVEATAYGLGTENKATRVAVKMLKPSAHSEEREALMSELKILSHLGYHDNIVNLL
;
A
#
# COMPACT_ATOMS: atom_id res chain seq x y z
N GLN A 1 -17.10 3.94 11.44
CA GLN A 1 -15.89 3.42 10.74
C GLN A 1 -15.34 4.50 9.82
N LEU A 2 -14.02 4.55 9.60
CA LEU A 2 -13.39 5.52 8.69
C LEU A 2 -13.75 5.22 7.21
N PRO A 3 -13.95 6.26 6.37
CA PRO A 3 -14.31 6.08 4.96
C PRO A 3 -13.10 5.65 4.11
N TYR A 4 -13.37 4.93 3.03
CA TYR A 4 -12.39 4.72 1.96
C TYR A 4 -12.40 5.92 1.01
N ASN A 5 -11.22 6.37 0.58
CA ASN A 5 -11.09 7.49 -0.35
C ASN A 5 -10.48 7.00 -1.67
N GLN A 6 -11.29 7.02 -2.73
CA GLN A 6 -10.89 6.56 -4.07
C GLN A 6 -9.74 7.35 -4.69
N LYS A 7 -9.41 8.55 -4.17
CA LYS A 7 -8.24 9.32 -4.64
C LYS A 7 -6.91 8.57 -4.50
N TRP A 8 -6.85 7.57 -3.62
CA TRP A 8 -5.67 6.75 -3.37
C TRP A 8 -5.58 5.53 -4.30
N GLU A 9 -6.55 5.33 -5.20
CA GLU A 9 -6.44 4.27 -6.19
C GLU A 9 -5.27 4.55 -7.16
N PHE A 10 -4.50 3.50 -7.43
CA PHE A 10 -3.37 3.56 -8.36
C PHE A 10 -3.44 2.37 -9.33
N PRO A 11 -3.25 2.59 -10.64
CA PRO A 11 -3.32 1.51 -11.64
C PRO A 11 -2.31 0.39 -11.33
N ARG A 12 -2.81 -0.83 -11.12
CA ARG A 12 -1.98 -1.97 -10.72
C ARG A 12 -0.94 -2.37 -11.78
N ASP A 13 -1.24 -2.15 -13.05
CA ASP A 13 -0.34 -2.35 -14.20
C ASP A 13 0.86 -1.40 -14.19
N LYS A 14 0.76 -0.25 -13.51
CA LYS A 14 1.87 0.69 -13.28
C LYS A 14 2.73 0.35 -12.05
N LEU A 15 2.50 -0.79 -11.40
CA LEU A 15 3.33 -1.31 -10.30
C LEU A 15 4.13 -2.54 -10.74
N ARG A 16 5.45 -2.42 -10.71
CA ARG A 16 6.36 -3.57 -10.86
C ARG A 16 6.83 -4.03 -9.49
N LEU A 17 6.35 -5.19 -9.05
CA LEU A 17 6.73 -5.79 -7.77
C LEU A 17 8.15 -6.38 -7.83
N GLY A 18 8.88 -6.27 -6.73
CA GLY A 18 10.24 -6.78 -6.53
C GLY A 18 10.34 -7.73 -5.33
N GLY A 19 11.46 -7.65 -4.60
CA GLY A 19 11.77 -8.53 -3.47
C GLY A 19 10.89 -8.32 -2.25
N VAL A 20 10.78 -9.34 -1.40
CA VAL A 20 10.09 -9.23 -0.10
C VAL A 20 10.95 -8.41 0.86
N LEU A 21 10.38 -7.35 1.43
CA LEU A 21 10.99 -6.56 2.50
C LEU A 21 10.67 -7.12 3.88
N GLY A 22 9.50 -7.76 4.03
CA GLY A 22 9.09 -8.39 5.27
C GLY A 22 7.81 -9.20 5.10
N SER A 23 7.61 -10.18 5.97
CA SER A 23 6.42 -11.04 5.99
C SER A 23 5.96 -11.18 7.43
N GLY A 24 4.69 -10.88 7.70
CA GLY A 24 4.08 -10.98 9.02
C GLY A 24 2.99 -12.04 9.04
N ALA A 25 2.21 -12.08 10.12
CA ALA A 25 1.03 -12.96 10.20
C ALA A 25 0.04 -12.63 9.07
N PHE A 26 -0.32 -11.35 8.93
CA PHE A 26 -1.46 -10.88 8.14
C PHE A 26 -1.16 -10.54 6.68
N GLY A 27 0.08 -10.71 6.22
CA GLY A 27 0.48 -10.30 4.88
C GLY A 27 1.98 -10.24 4.67
N LYS A 28 2.37 -9.64 3.55
CA LYS A 28 3.76 -9.37 3.19
C LYS A 28 3.91 -7.95 2.68
N VAL A 29 5.10 -7.40 2.88
CA VAL A 29 5.53 -6.14 2.29
C VAL A 29 6.58 -6.47 1.24
N VAL A 30 6.38 -5.98 0.03
CA VAL A 30 7.33 -6.12 -1.07
C VAL A 30 7.85 -4.75 -1.47
N GLU A 31 9.10 -4.69 -1.91
CA GLU A 31 9.60 -3.56 -2.67
C GLU A 31 8.89 -3.54 -4.02
N ALA A 32 8.60 -2.35 -4.54
CA ALA A 32 8.08 -2.19 -5.90
C ALA A 32 8.58 -0.88 -6.53
N THR A 33 8.49 -0.82 -7.85
CA THR A 33 8.63 0.41 -8.62
C THR A 33 7.26 0.83 -9.12
N ALA A 34 6.81 2.02 -8.73
CA ALA A 34 5.59 2.67 -9.22
C ALA A 34 5.95 3.66 -10.33
N TYR A 35 5.30 3.53 -11.49
CA TYR A 35 5.51 4.41 -12.65
C TYR A 35 4.40 5.44 -12.76
N GLY A 36 4.75 6.73 -12.79
CA GLY A 36 3.74 7.79 -12.88
C GLY A 36 3.13 8.19 -11.54
N LEU A 37 3.74 7.80 -10.41
CA LEU A 37 3.28 8.20 -9.08
C LEU A 37 3.63 9.68 -8.84
N GLY A 38 2.61 10.54 -8.80
CA GLY A 38 2.71 12.00 -8.63
C GLY A 38 3.13 12.76 -9.90
N THR A 39 4.02 12.20 -10.72
CA THR A 39 4.48 12.80 -11.99
C THR A 39 4.59 11.72 -13.06
N GLU A 40 3.97 11.94 -14.23
CA GLU A 40 3.72 10.90 -15.25
C GLU A 40 4.96 10.14 -15.75
N ASN A 41 6.15 10.74 -15.68
CA ASN A 41 7.40 10.14 -16.17
C ASN A 41 8.36 9.68 -15.07
N LYS A 42 7.90 9.61 -13.82
CA LYS A 42 8.76 9.24 -12.69
C LYS A 42 8.59 7.77 -12.31
N ALA A 43 9.71 7.08 -12.17
CA ALA A 43 9.79 5.80 -11.48
C ALA A 43 10.11 6.05 -10.00
N THR A 44 9.21 5.63 -9.11
CA THR A 44 9.37 5.81 -7.66
C THR A 44 9.45 4.45 -7.00
N ARG A 45 10.51 4.22 -6.22
CA ARG A 45 10.63 3.04 -5.37
C ARG A 45 9.68 3.17 -4.18
N VAL A 46 8.84 2.16 -3.96
CA VAL A 46 7.80 2.15 -2.93
C VAL A 46 7.76 0.81 -2.19
N ALA A 47 7.10 0.78 -1.04
CA ALA A 47 6.75 -0.44 -0.34
C ALA A 47 5.27 -0.76 -0.58
N VAL A 48 4.95 -1.98 -1.00
CA VAL A 48 3.58 -2.44 -1.23
C VAL A 48 3.23 -3.50 -0.20
N LYS A 49 2.32 -3.18 0.71
CA LYS A 49 1.74 -4.15 1.65
C LYS A 49 0.58 -4.87 0.98
N MET A 50 0.60 -6.20 1.03
CA MET A 50 -0.42 -7.04 0.42
C MET A 50 -0.65 -8.31 1.21
N LEU A 51 -1.84 -8.89 1.04
CA LEU A 51 -2.19 -10.17 1.64
C LEU A 51 -1.38 -11.31 1.01
N LYS A 52 -1.24 -12.40 1.77
CA LYS A 52 -0.77 -13.68 1.23
C LYS A 52 -1.91 -14.34 0.44
N PRO A 53 -1.60 -15.27 -0.48
CA PRO A 53 -2.65 -16.02 -1.19
C PRO A 53 -3.60 -16.80 -0.28
N SER A 54 -3.12 -17.19 0.91
CA SER A 54 -3.88 -17.94 1.91
C SER A 54 -4.68 -17.05 2.88
N ALA A 55 -4.83 -15.76 2.60
CA ALA A 55 -5.44 -14.83 3.56
C ALA A 55 -6.96 -15.02 3.69
N HIS A 56 -7.45 -14.85 4.92
CA HIS A 56 -8.86 -14.89 5.31
C HIS A 56 -9.50 -13.49 5.23
N SER A 57 -10.83 -13.45 5.37
CA SER A 57 -11.61 -12.20 5.33
C SER A 57 -11.17 -11.19 6.39
N GLU A 58 -10.83 -11.65 7.59
CA GLU A 58 -10.37 -10.81 8.70
C GLU A 58 -9.08 -10.05 8.37
N GLU A 59 -8.14 -10.70 7.66
CA GLU A 59 -6.89 -10.06 7.24
C GLU A 59 -7.12 -9.02 6.15
N ARG A 60 -8.10 -9.25 5.27
CA ARG A 60 -8.55 -8.26 4.30
C ARG A 60 -9.16 -7.05 4.98
N GLU A 61 -10.00 -7.25 5.99
CA GLU A 61 -10.59 -6.16 6.78
C GLU A 61 -9.54 -5.37 7.56
N ALA A 62 -8.54 -6.07 8.12
CA ALA A 62 -7.40 -5.44 8.78
C ALA A 62 -6.60 -4.56 7.81
N LEU A 63 -6.23 -5.07 6.63
CA LEU A 63 -5.51 -4.28 5.62
C LEU A 63 -6.30 -3.06 5.14
N MET A 64 -7.62 -3.22 4.92
CA MET A 64 -8.49 -2.10 4.58
C MET A 64 -8.60 -1.07 5.71
N SER A 65 -8.56 -1.52 6.96
CA SER A 65 -8.60 -0.64 8.13
C SER A 65 -7.31 0.15 8.29
N GLU A 66 -6.15 -0.47 8.07
CA GLU A 66 -4.86 0.22 8.03
C GLU A 66 -4.83 1.32 6.96
N LEU A 67 -5.30 1.01 5.74
CA LEU A 67 -5.40 1.99 4.65
C LEU A 67 -6.24 3.22 5.06
N LYS A 68 -7.39 2.98 5.68
CA LYS A 68 -8.28 4.05 6.14
C LYS A 68 -7.65 4.89 7.26
N ILE A 69 -6.92 4.26 8.17
CA ILE A 69 -6.20 4.95 9.25
C ILE A 69 -5.11 5.85 8.66
N LEU A 70 -4.25 5.31 7.79
CA LEU A 70 -3.17 6.10 7.15
C LEU A 70 -3.73 7.24 6.30
N SER A 71 -4.82 7.00 5.56
CA SER A 71 -5.51 8.07 4.83
C SER A 71 -6.07 9.16 5.73
N HIS A 72 -6.47 8.84 6.97
CA HIS A 72 -7.02 9.80 7.92
C HIS A 72 -5.91 10.59 8.64
N LEU A 73 -4.79 9.93 8.97
CA LEU A 73 -3.63 10.56 9.60
C LEU A 73 -2.97 11.59 8.69
N GLY A 74 -2.93 11.32 7.38
CA GLY A 74 -2.28 12.20 6.42
C GLY A 74 -0.75 12.11 6.46
N TYR A 75 -0.09 13.14 5.96
CA TYR A 75 1.37 13.17 5.82
C TYR A 75 2.06 13.58 7.13
N HIS A 76 3.14 12.90 7.48
CA HIS A 76 4.04 13.28 8.56
C HIS A 76 5.48 12.83 8.29
N ASP A 77 6.48 13.62 8.69
CA ASP A 77 7.90 13.36 8.38
C ASP A 77 8.48 12.12 9.07
N ASN A 78 7.90 11.72 10.20
CA ASN A 78 8.38 10.60 11.02
C ASN A 78 7.49 9.35 10.97
N ILE A 79 6.52 9.30 10.05
CA ILE A 79 5.59 8.17 9.91
C ILE A 79 5.65 7.67 8.46
N VAL A 80 5.37 6.38 8.26
CA VAL A 80 5.18 5.84 6.92
C VAL A 80 3.97 6.50 6.27
N ASN A 81 4.20 7.21 5.17
CA ASN A 81 3.16 7.94 4.45
C ASN A 81 2.48 7.03 3.43
N LEU A 82 1.14 7.14 3.36
CA LEU A 82 0.37 6.61 2.25
C LEU A 82 0.63 7.47 1.00
N LEU A 83 0.79 6.80 -0.14
CA LEU A 83 1.09 7.43 -1.43
C LEU A 83 -0.08 7.27 -2.41
#